data_AF-A0A9P6TBP5-F1
#
_entry.id   AF-A0A9P6TBP5-F1
#
_cell.length_a   1.000
_cell.length_b   1.000
_cell.length_c   1.000
_cell.angle_alpha   90.00
_cell.angle_beta   90.00
_cell.angle_gamma   90.00
#
_symmetry.space_group_name_H-M   'P 1'
#
loop_
_entity.id
_entity.type
_entity.pdbx_description
1 polymer ?
#
loop_
_entity_poly.entity_id
_entity_poly.type
_entity_poly.pdbx_seq_one_letter_code
_entity_poly.pdbx_strand_id
1 'polypeptide(L)'
;MTFLGGPRGCIGCYLGLMELKVTIAVILCQFKLVERDGPGDGSDFERLAFLVITRPRVKGDGGGALMPLRISYIKYHRLFKYTK
;
A
#
# COMPACT_ATOMS: atom_id res chain seq x y z
N MET A 1 -10.70 -14.19 3.40
CA MET A 1 -11.94 -13.80 2.67
C MET A 1 -12.21 -12.31 2.93
N THR A 2 -11.69 -11.42 2.09
CA THR A 2 -11.66 -9.96 2.37
C THR A 2 -12.96 -9.24 2.02
N PHE A 3 -13.70 -9.75 1.04
CA PHE A 3 -14.96 -9.17 0.56
C PHE A 3 -16.17 -10.13 0.68
N LEU A 4 -16.02 -11.14 1.56
CA LEU A 4 -16.87 -12.34 1.83
C LEU A 4 -17.94 -12.70 0.78
N GLY A 5 -17.81 -13.87 0.13
CA GLY A 5 -18.70 -14.33 -0.94
C GLY A 5 -20.09 -14.83 -0.51
N GLY A 6 -20.96 -15.03 -1.50
CA GLY A 6 -22.37 -15.39 -1.33
C GLY A 6 -23.31 -14.19 -1.49
N PRO A 7 -24.59 -14.31 -1.12
CA PRO A 7 -25.60 -13.24 -1.28
C PRO A 7 -25.34 -11.98 -0.44
N ARG A 8 -24.37 -12.02 0.50
CA ARG A 8 -23.90 -10.87 1.28
C ARG A 8 -22.50 -10.40 0.86
N GLY A 9 -22.13 -10.64 -0.38
CA GLY A 9 -20.93 -10.08 -1.01
C GLY A 9 -20.87 -8.57 -0.88
N CYS A 10 -19.66 -8.03 -0.70
CA CYS A 10 -19.47 -6.58 -0.76
C CYS A 10 -19.91 -6.06 -2.14
N ILE A 11 -20.98 -5.27 -2.19
CA ILE A 11 -21.48 -4.71 -3.47
C ILE A 11 -20.42 -3.82 -4.15
N GLY A 12 -19.54 -3.22 -3.34
CA GLY A 12 -18.42 -2.39 -3.77
C GLY A 12 -17.12 -3.15 -4.06
N CYS A 13 -17.13 -4.49 -4.18
CA CYS A 13 -15.91 -5.27 -4.48
C CYS A 13 -15.12 -4.69 -5.66
N TYR A 14 -15.81 -4.47 -6.77
CA TYR A 14 -15.16 -4.00 -8.00
C TYR A 14 -14.67 -2.57 -7.88
N LEU A 15 -15.42 -1.71 -7.18
CA LEU A 15 -15.00 -0.34 -6.90
C LEU A 15 -13.72 -0.33 -6.04
N GLY A 16 -13.71 -1.06 -4.92
CA GLY A 16 -12.53 -1.13 -4.05
C GLY A 16 -11.31 -1.73 -4.76
N LEU A 17 -11.50 -2.73 -5.62
CA LEU A 17 -10.42 -3.26 -6.46
C LEU A 17 -9.91 -2.24 -7.48
N MET A 18 -10.80 -1.46 -8.09
CA MET A 18 -10.41 -0.42 -9.05
C MET A 18 -9.65 0.70 -8.36
N GLU A 19 -10.17 1.21 -7.25
CA GLU A 19 -9.52 2.25 -6.44
C GLU A 19 -8.13 1.81 -5.99
N LEU A 20 -7.99 0.57 -5.51
CA LEU A 20 -6.70 0.03 -5.09
C LEU A 20 -5.71 -0.05 -6.26
N LYS A 21 -6.14 -0.56 -7.42
CA LYS A 21 -5.28 -0.67 -8.61
C LYS A 21 -4.83 0.70 -9.11
N VAL A 22 -5.75 1.65 -9.24
CA VAL A 22 -5.44 3.00 -9.71
C VAL A 22 -4.52 3.70 -8.72
N THR A 23 -4.79 3.61 -7.42
CA THR A 23 -3.96 4.21 -6.39
C THR A 23 -2.55 3.64 -6.40
N ILE A 24 -2.39 2.32 -6.48
CA ILE A 24 -1.07 1.67 -6.58
C ILE A 24 -0.35 2.10 -7.86
N ALA A 25 -1.02 2.12 -8.99
CA ALA A 25 -0.42 2.53 -10.27
C ALA A 25 0.10 3.97 -10.20
N VAL A 26 -0.69 4.91 -9.67
CA VAL A 26 -0.30 6.31 -9.49
C VAL A 26 0.88 6.41 -8.52
N ILE A 27 0.83 5.71 -7.39
CA ILE A 27 1.91 5.71 -6.40
C ILE A 27 3.23 5.24 -7.03
N LEU A 28 3.23 4.12 -7.74
CA LEU A 28 4.43 3.55 -8.35
C LEU A 28 4.98 4.38 -9.51
N CYS A 29 4.11 5.01 -10.30
CA CYS A 29 4.55 5.80 -11.46
C CYS A 29 5.04 7.21 -11.07
N GLN A 30 4.47 7.81 -10.02
CA GLN A 30 4.73 9.20 -9.67
C GLN A 30 5.66 9.36 -8.46
N PHE A 31 5.76 8.35 -7.60
CA PHE A 31 6.49 8.46 -6.34
C PHE A 31 7.58 7.39 -6.20
N LYS A 32 8.72 7.81 -5.68
CA LYS A 32 9.80 6.93 -5.23
C LYS A 32 9.70 6.78 -3.72
N LEU A 33 9.39 5.57 -3.30
CA LEU A 33 9.27 5.16 -1.90
C LEU A 33 10.61 4.58 -1.42
N VAL A 34 11.14 5.09 -0.31
CA VAL A 34 12.38 4.59 0.31
C VAL A 34 12.12 4.34 1.78
N GLU A 35 12.67 3.27 2.33
CA GLU A 35 12.60 2.95 3.76
C GLU A 35 13.30 4.06 4.57
N ARG A 36 12.72 4.43 5.72
CA ARG A 36 13.29 5.50 6.56
C ARG A 36 14.64 5.11 7.15
N ASP A 37 14.80 3.84 7.48
CA ASP A 37 15.88 3.28 8.31
C ASP A 37 16.75 2.31 7.48
N GLY A 38 17.35 2.79 6.39
CA GLY A 38 18.33 2.02 5.60
C GLY A 38 17.83 0.69 4.97
N PRO A 39 18.64 0.05 4.11
CA PRO A 39 18.29 -1.24 3.54
C PRO A 39 18.50 -2.34 4.59
N GLY A 40 17.42 -2.90 5.12
CA GLY A 40 17.46 -4.10 5.96
C GLY A 40 17.30 -3.92 7.46
N ASP A 41 17.13 -2.68 7.97
CA ASP A 41 16.66 -2.46 9.35
C ASP A 41 15.12 -2.45 9.37
N GLY A 42 14.54 -3.52 8.82
CA GLY A 42 13.11 -3.68 8.71
C GLY A 42 12.51 -3.74 10.10
N SER A 43 11.88 -2.64 10.53
CA SER A 43 11.11 -2.61 11.76
C SER A 43 10.16 -3.80 11.79
N ASP A 44 10.35 -4.72 12.75
CA ASP A 44 9.51 -5.92 12.84
C ASP A 44 8.04 -5.50 12.91
N PHE A 45 7.21 -6.00 11.99
CA PHE A 45 5.77 -5.81 12.07
C PHE A 45 5.18 -6.77 13.09
N GLU A 46 4.36 -6.26 14.00
CA GLU A 46 3.61 -7.12 14.91
C GLU A 46 2.54 -7.87 14.09
N ARG A 47 2.70 -9.20 13.94
CA ARG A 47 1.77 -10.05 13.17
C ARG A 47 0.47 -10.24 13.95
N LEU A 48 -0.42 -9.26 13.87
CA LEU A 48 -1.77 -9.34 14.42
C LEU A 48 -2.70 -10.06 13.42
N ALA A 49 -2.76 -11.39 13.56
CA ALA A 49 -3.77 -12.34 13.05
C ALA A 49 -4.18 -12.33 11.55
N PHE A 50 -4.17 -13.53 10.95
CA PHE A 50 -4.38 -13.84 9.53
C PHE A 50 -5.79 -13.61 8.94
N LEU A 51 -6.80 -13.24 9.75
CA LEU A 51 -8.21 -13.32 9.34
C LEU A 51 -8.85 -11.97 8.93
N VAL A 52 -8.24 -10.84 9.29
CA VAL A 52 -8.78 -9.49 9.06
C VAL A 52 -7.63 -8.58 8.60
N ILE A 53 -7.88 -7.64 7.68
CA ILE A 53 -6.94 -6.56 7.40
C ILE A 53 -6.82 -5.72 8.68
N THR A 54 -5.88 -6.07 9.53
CA THR A 54 -5.54 -5.32 10.73
C THR A 54 -4.62 -4.16 10.35
N ARG A 55 -4.70 -3.05 11.09
CA ARG A 55 -3.74 -1.96 10.89
C ARG A 55 -2.36 -2.45 11.32
N PRO A 56 -1.36 -2.50 10.42
CA PRO A 56 -0.03 -2.96 10.78
C PRO A 56 0.56 -2.02 11.83
N ARG A 57 1.13 -2.60 12.88
CA ARG A 57 1.85 -1.89 13.93
C ARG A 57 3.35 -2.08 13.73
N VAL A 58 4.08 -0.96 13.77
CA VAL A 58 5.54 -0.93 13.73
C VAL A 58 6.04 -1.13 15.16
N LYS A 59 6.88 -2.14 15.39
CA LYS A 59 7.46 -2.42 16.72
C LYS A 59 8.33 -1.22 17.14
N GLY A 60 8.05 -0.67 18.32
CA GLY A 60 8.84 0.40 18.92
C GLY A 60 8.27 1.81 18.78
N ASP A 61 7.22 2.02 17.98
CA ASP A 61 6.51 3.30 17.94
C ASP A 61 5.25 3.21 18.81
N GLY A 62 5.04 4.18 19.71
CA GLY A 62 4.03 4.18 20.78
C GLY A 62 2.57 4.19 20.31
N GLY A 63 2.14 3.15 19.58
CA GLY A 63 0.78 3.00 19.07
C GLY A 63 0.48 3.86 17.85
N GLY A 64 1.49 4.25 17.07
CA GLY A 64 1.31 4.90 15.77
C GLY A 64 0.94 3.90 14.66
N ALA A 65 0.16 4.34 13.67
CA ALA A 65 -0.07 3.60 12.41
C ALA A 65 0.74 4.21 11.25
N LEU A 66 1.79 4.97 11.59
CA LEU A 66 2.63 5.68 10.64
C LEU A 66 3.64 4.70 10.07
N MET A 67 3.57 4.50 8.76
CA MET A 67 4.57 3.71 8.05
C MET A 67 5.81 4.59 7.85
N PRO A 68 7.01 4.17 8.27
CA PRO A 68 8.22 4.98 8.15
C PRO A 68 8.75 4.93 6.71
N LEU A 69 8.05 5.60 5.79
CA LEU A 69 8.48 5.77 4.39
C LEU A 69 8.93 7.21 4.14
N ARG A 70 10.04 7.35 3.42
CA ARG A 70 10.42 8.58 2.74
C ARG A 70 9.81 8.56 1.34
N ILE A 71 8.98 9.56 1.07
CA ILE A 71 8.30 9.73 -0.22
C ILE A 71 9.00 10.86 -0.97
N SER A 72 9.39 10.60 -2.21
CA SER A 72 9.93 11.62 -3.11
C SER A 72 9.20 11.56 -4.46
N TYR A 73 8.95 12.72 -5.08
CA TYR A 73 8.28 12.81 -6.38
C TYR A 73 9.27 12.49 -7.51
N ILE A 74 8.86 11.62 -8.44
CA ILE A 74 9.64 11.30 -9.64
C ILE A 74 9.40 12.40 -10.66
N LYS A 75 10.41 13.24 -10.90
CA LYS A 75 10.35 14.41 -11.81
C LYS A 75 10.29 14.08 -13.32
N TYR A 76 10.06 12.83 -13.73
CA TYR A 76 10.25 12.42 -15.13
C TYR A 76 8.95 12.19 -15.91
N HIS A 77 8.59 13.22 -16.68
CA HIS A 77 7.73 13.25 -17.87
C HIS A 77 8.26 12.32 -19.00
N ARG A 78 8.31 10.99 -18.81
CA ARG A 78 8.97 10.12 -19.80
C ARG A 78 8.38 8.73 -20.02
N LEU A 79 7.06 8.53 -19.97
CA LEU A 79 6.46 7.23 -20.35
C LEU A 79 5.10 7.32 -21.09
N PHE A 80 4.85 8.37 -21.87
CA PHE A 80 3.84 8.32 -22.95
C PHE A 80 4.53 8.22 -24.34
N LYS A 81 5.63 7.46 -24.40
CA LYS A 81 6.25 7.00 -25.67
C LYS A 81 6.00 5.50 -25.87
N TYR A 82 4.75 5.07 -25.73
CA TYR A 82 4.30 3.73 -26.13
C TYR A 82 2.97 3.83 -26.89
N THR A 83 3.00 4.57 -27.99
CA THR A 83 2.06 4.44 -29.11
C THR A 83 2.83 4.77 -30.38
N LYS A 84 3.45 3.76 -30.99
CA LYS A 84 3.67 3.68 -32.43
C LYS A 84 3.52 2.22 -32.84
#